data_AF-A0A415LWV1-F1
#
_entry.id   AF-A0A415LWV1-F1
#
_cell.length_a   1.000
_cell.length_b   1.000
_cell.length_c   1.000
_cell.angle_alpha   90.00
_cell.angle_beta   90.00
_cell.angle_gamma   90.00
#
_symmetry.space_group_name_H-M   'P 1'
#
loop_
_entity.id
_entity.type
_entity.pdbx_description
1 polymer ?
#
loop_
_entity_poly.entity_id
_entity_poly.type
_entity_poly.pdbx_seq_one_letter_code
_entity_poly.pdbx_strand_id
1 'polypeptide(L)'
;MEIEQIKLNGDERLVDALKSKGYTDIPSNVIIDKTLTGIGATYAELHSCRNSIIIEPNVPVIVGKTAKNGDWLAVYSNTTVAQIKKYLKRTDVKYKKILTTPEGFKKVRKAADKSYSLIQETYFCLFDECEKLTQDCDYRASILQPVYDFFDFKEKAFVSATPLEVSHPAFEGQGFKKLEIVPQYDYRKDLHLIVTSSYERTVREEFQRLKDSPCVCIFLNSVTGINELVNSLHLEGESRIFCSEEGVGKLKDAGFTNAVSSIDYPLAKYNFFTSRFYSAVDIELNVKPDILILTNLNNAVYTTVDPYTEAIQIQGRFRRMFEDKQTFNSLTHITNTRDLGALSREELDKQIDEYKITYQSLIERHNKTTNSARKTSLKQQLKQICEDYLLDERLNIDYFGIDNKYNEERVKSYYQSGEKLYAAYEATKFFRVNYEERQEIIGEDDIFRIKKAPNEKERIRIFATKLIKLNEQYKENPSLDKQFFLKLLHDSCDFADLIIEAYEVIPFELKKQVIWDCCNKKNLEIALKDQKNENKRFSPEVLQDIESSFRSYIGHNIAKEETKKMFADIYSRHYILHNETGITAKVNQQTICEYFEATPQNKKKPNEWKIKCMLPQYAALVS
;
A
#
# COMPACT_ATOMS: atom_id res chain seq x y z
N MET A 1 19.55 10.54 -18.65
CA MET A 1 19.60 9.58 -19.77
C MET A 1 18.95 10.22 -20.99
N GLU A 2 19.53 10.10 -22.18
CA GLU A 2 18.93 10.59 -23.43
C GLU A 2 17.66 9.78 -23.77
N ILE A 3 16.60 10.44 -24.26
CA ILE A 3 15.35 9.81 -24.68
C ILE A 3 15.14 10.04 -26.18
N GLU A 4 15.03 8.95 -26.93
CA GLU A 4 14.70 8.95 -28.35
C GLU A 4 13.28 8.38 -28.53
N GLN A 5 12.39 9.17 -29.13
CA GLN A 5 11.03 8.74 -29.42
C GLN A 5 10.90 8.10 -30.81
N ILE A 6 10.26 6.93 -30.84
CA ILE A 6 10.01 6.13 -32.03
C ILE A 6 8.50 5.96 -32.18
N LYS A 7 7.96 6.36 -33.32
CA LYS A 7 6.52 6.26 -33.59
C LYS A 7 6.15 4.80 -33.88
N LEU A 8 4.98 4.38 -33.40
CA LEU A 8 4.35 3.12 -33.73
C LEU A 8 2.96 3.38 -34.33
N ASN A 9 2.76 2.99 -35.58
CA ASN A 9 1.51 3.20 -36.31
C ASN A 9 0.70 1.91 -36.40
N GLY A 10 -0.62 2.00 -36.21
CA GLY A 10 -1.55 0.89 -36.45
C GLY A 10 -1.14 -0.43 -35.79
N ASP A 11 -0.97 -1.46 -36.61
CA ASP A 11 -0.63 -2.84 -36.23
C ASP A 11 0.87 -3.17 -36.33
N GLU A 12 1.73 -2.16 -36.50
CA GLU A 12 3.19 -2.31 -36.48
C GLU A 12 3.65 -3.03 -35.19
N ARG A 13 4.66 -3.89 -35.33
CA ARG A 13 5.35 -4.50 -34.19
C ARG A 13 6.60 -3.69 -33.84
N LEU A 14 7.24 -4.03 -32.72
CA LEU A 14 8.47 -3.36 -32.29
C LEU A 14 9.55 -3.37 -33.39
N VAL A 15 9.68 -4.48 -34.11
CA VAL A 15 10.66 -4.61 -35.20
C VAL A 15 10.42 -3.62 -36.33
N ASP A 16 9.17 -3.29 -36.63
CA ASP A 16 8.80 -2.37 -37.70
C ASP A 16 9.12 -0.92 -37.28
N ALA A 17 8.77 -0.57 -36.04
CA ALA A 17 9.11 0.71 -35.44
C ALA A 17 10.63 0.95 -35.39
N LEU A 18 11.40 -0.06 -34.97
CA LEU A 18 12.87 0.02 -34.95
C LEU A 18 13.46 0.21 -36.34
N LYS A 19 12.97 -0.54 -37.34
CA LYS A 19 13.41 -0.41 -38.74
C LYS A 19 13.12 0.98 -39.33
N SER A 20 12.01 1.60 -38.95
CA SER A 20 11.68 2.97 -39.39
C SER A 20 12.74 4.01 -38.98
N LYS A 21 13.53 3.71 -37.95
CA LYS A 21 14.65 4.52 -37.45
C LYS A 21 16.03 4.03 -37.89
N GLY A 22 16.06 3.05 -38.79
CA GLY A 22 17.30 2.49 -39.32
C GLY A 22 17.94 1.39 -38.45
N TYR A 23 17.24 0.88 -37.43
CA TYR A 23 17.72 -0.26 -36.64
C TYR A 23 17.32 -1.58 -37.29
N THR A 24 18.29 -2.43 -37.61
CA THR A 24 18.04 -3.78 -38.16
C THR A 24 17.50 -4.74 -37.11
N ASP A 25 18.09 -4.69 -35.91
CA ASP A 25 17.76 -5.49 -34.72
C ASP A 25 17.66 -4.55 -33.51
N ILE A 26 17.35 -5.07 -32.32
CA ILE A 26 17.38 -4.29 -31.07
C ILE A 26 18.80 -3.70 -30.89
N PRO A 27 18.96 -2.37 -30.81
CA PRO A 27 20.27 -1.77 -30.62
C PRO A 27 20.83 -2.09 -29.22
N SER A 28 22.15 -2.00 -29.06
CA SER A 28 22.80 -2.18 -27.75
C SER A 28 22.79 -0.89 -26.93
N ASN A 29 22.95 -1.06 -25.62
CA ASN A 29 22.93 -0.03 -24.58
C ASN A 29 21.67 0.84 -24.68
N VAL A 30 20.52 0.17 -24.75
CA VAL A 30 19.22 0.83 -24.71
C VAL A 30 18.30 0.27 -23.64
N ILE A 31 17.43 1.13 -23.13
CA ILE A 31 16.22 0.75 -22.39
C ILE A 31 15.03 1.02 -23.32
N ILE A 32 14.41 -0.03 -23.84
CA ILE A 32 13.22 0.09 -24.68
C ILE A 32 11.99 0.14 -23.77
N ASP A 33 11.32 1.29 -23.81
CA ASP A 33 9.99 1.48 -23.28
C ASP A 33 8.98 1.20 -24.39
N LYS A 34 8.37 0.02 -24.36
CA LYS A 34 7.41 -0.42 -25.37
C LYS A 34 6.13 0.40 -25.31
N THR A 35 5.80 1.03 -24.17
CA THR A 35 4.50 1.64 -23.82
C THR A 35 3.30 0.66 -23.85
N LEU A 36 3.32 -0.31 -24.76
CA LEU A 36 2.29 -1.31 -25.01
C LEU A 36 2.84 -2.71 -24.69
N THR A 37 1.94 -3.54 -24.16
CA THR A 37 2.20 -4.97 -24.00
C THR A 37 2.04 -5.70 -25.35
N GLY A 38 2.75 -6.81 -25.53
CA GLY A 38 2.52 -7.71 -26.67
C GLY A 38 3.09 -7.30 -28.03
N ILE A 39 3.84 -6.20 -28.15
CA ILE A 39 4.41 -5.75 -29.45
C ILE A 39 5.65 -6.52 -29.93
N GLY A 40 6.04 -7.60 -29.23
CA GLY A 40 6.94 -8.63 -29.77
C GLY A 40 8.45 -8.41 -29.61
N ALA A 41 8.94 -7.86 -28.49
CA ALA A 41 10.38 -7.68 -28.27
C ALA A 41 11.18 -8.99 -28.30
N THR A 42 10.75 -10.00 -27.53
CA THR A 42 11.39 -11.33 -27.57
C THR A 42 11.33 -11.94 -28.97
N TYR A 43 10.22 -11.74 -29.69
CA TYR A 43 10.07 -12.24 -31.05
C TYR A 43 11.09 -11.61 -31.98
N ALA A 44 11.28 -10.29 -31.91
CA ALA A 44 12.29 -9.58 -32.69
C ALA A 44 13.69 -10.17 -32.46
N GLU A 45 14.11 -10.35 -31.20
CA GLU A 45 15.45 -10.87 -30.91
C GLU A 45 15.62 -12.36 -31.22
N LEU A 46 14.57 -13.18 -31.13
CA LEU A 46 14.63 -14.58 -31.53
C LEU A 46 14.90 -14.76 -33.03
N HIS A 47 14.49 -13.79 -33.84
CA HIS A 47 14.66 -13.80 -35.30
C HIS A 47 15.84 -12.97 -35.78
N SER A 48 16.61 -12.36 -34.87
CA SER A 48 17.80 -11.58 -35.21
C SER A 48 18.95 -12.47 -35.70
N CYS A 49 19.79 -11.93 -36.58
CA CYS A 49 20.94 -12.63 -37.17
C CYS A 49 22.20 -12.55 -36.30
N ARG A 50 22.06 -12.84 -34.99
CA ARG A 50 23.15 -12.86 -33.99
C ARG A 50 22.89 -13.88 -32.89
N ASN A 51 23.93 -14.25 -32.15
CA ASN A 51 23.77 -15.06 -30.94
C ASN A 51 23.12 -14.22 -29.85
N SER A 52 22.18 -14.79 -29.10
CA SER A 52 21.41 -14.04 -28.10
C SER A 52 21.16 -14.88 -26.85
N ILE A 53 21.28 -14.23 -25.68
CA ILE A 53 20.71 -14.70 -24.43
C ILE A 53 19.57 -13.74 -24.09
N ILE A 54 18.38 -14.27 -23.90
CA ILE A 54 17.19 -13.52 -23.50
C ILE A 54 16.83 -13.97 -22.09
N ILE A 55 16.95 -13.05 -21.14
CA ILE A 55 16.56 -13.25 -19.76
C ILE A 55 15.10 -12.84 -19.61
N GLU A 56 14.26 -13.78 -19.21
CA GLU A 56 12.81 -13.62 -19.06
C GLU A 56 12.39 -14.22 -17.71
N PRO A 57 11.71 -13.48 -16.82
CA PRO A 57 11.41 -13.95 -15.47
C PRO A 57 10.40 -15.12 -15.42
N ASN A 58 9.62 -15.34 -16.49
CA ASN A 58 8.49 -16.25 -16.49
C ASN A 58 8.76 -17.57 -17.26
N VAL A 59 8.74 -18.70 -16.53
CA VAL A 59 9.04 -20.04 -17.08
C VAL A 59 8.06 -20.46 -18.20
N PRO A 60 6.73 -20.40 -18.01
CA PRO A 60 5.76 -20.65 -19.08
C PRO A 60 6.07 -19.96 -20.41
N VAL A 61 6.53 -18.71 -20.37
CA VAL A 61 6.87 -17.94 -21.58
C VAL A 61 8.08 -18.53 -22.30
N ILE A 62 9.13 -18.83 -21.55
CA ILE A 62 10.36 -19.44 -22.08
C ILE A 62 10.04 -20.78 -22.73
N VAL A 63 9.27 -21.63 -22.04
CA VAL A 63 8.90 -22.96 -22.54
C VAL A 63 8.00 -22.84 -23.77
N GLY A 64 6.97 -22.00 -23.73
CA GLY A 64 6.02 -21.81 -24.83
C GLY A 64 6.66 -21.24 -26.10
N LYS A 65 7.63 -20.33 -25.97
CA LYS A 65 8.37 -19.76 -27.11
C LYS A 65 9.34 -20.78 -27.73
N THR A 66 10.10 -21.50 -26.90
CA THR A 66 11.11 -22.47 -27.38
C THR A 66 10.52 -23.76 -27.94
N ALA A 67 9.33 -24.17 -27.47
CA ALA A 67 8.62 -25.32 -28.05
C ALA A 67 8.30 -25.15 -29.55
N LYS A 68 8.27 -23.90 -30.05
CA LYS A 68 7.99 -23.59 -31.46
C LYS A 68 9.21 -23.77 -32.37
N ASN A 69 10.42 -23.90 -31.84
CA ASN A 69 11.64 -24.03 -32.63
C ASN A 69 12.73 -24.81 -31.88
N GLY A 70 13.10 -25.98 -32.40
CA GLY A 70 14.13 -26.87 -31.82
C GLY A 70 15.56 -26.31 -31.83
N ASP A 71 15.80 -25.18 -32.50
CA ASP A 71 17.09 -24.48 -32.48
C ASP A 71 17.24 -23.50 -31.32
N TRP A 72 16.16 -23.26 -30.56
CA TRP A 72 16.19 -22.40 -29.37
C TRP A 72 16.26 -23.24 -28.10
N LEU A 73 17.02 -22.78 -27.10
CA LEU A 73 17.18 -23.49 -25.83
C LEU A 73 16.45 -22.76 -24.70
N ALA A 74 15.55 -23.46 -24.01
CA ALA A 74 14.98 -23.03 -22.75
C ALA A 74 15.87 -23.44 -21.56
N VAL A 75 16.22 -22.47 -20.71
CA VAL A 75 17.03 -22.67 -19.50
C VAL A 75 16.27 -22.21 -18.26
N TYR A 76 15.80 -23.16 -17.48
CA TYR A 76 15.07 -22.93 -16.24
C TYR A 76 15.46 -23.97 -15.17
N SER A 77 14.71 -24.08 -14.07
CA SER A 77 15.00 -24.98 -12.94
C SER A 77 15.29 -26.43 -13.36
N ASN A 78 14.58 -26.97 -14.35
CA ASN A 78 14.76 -28.36 -14.79
C ASN A 78 15.85 -28.56 -15.85
N THR A 79 16.40 -27.49 -16.43
CA THR A 79 17.49 -27.59 -17.42
C THR A 79 18.82 -27.90 -16.74
N THR A 80 19.59 -28.84 -17.26
CA THR A 80 20.90 -29.25 -16.72
C THR A 80 22.06 -28.53 -17.42
N VAL A 81 23.17 -28.36 -16.71
CA VAL A 81 24.41 -27.79 -17.30
C VAL A 81 24.90 -28.62 -18.50
N ALA A 82 24.72 -29.94 -18.47
CA ALA A 82 25.11 -30.83 -19.57
C ALA A 82 24.30 -30.57 -20.86
N GLN A 83 22.99 -30.33 -20.75
CA GLN A 83 22.14 -29.96 -21.88
C GLN A 83 22.61 -28.63 -22.51
N ILE A 84 22.94 -27.64 -21.69
CA ILE A 84 23.44 -26.34 -22.17
C ILE A 84 24.79 -26.52 -22.87
N LYS A 85 25.73 -27.28 -22.29
CA LYS A 85 27.03 -27.60 -22.93
C LYS A 85 26.85 -28.27 -24.29
N LYS A 86 25.91 -29.21 -24.40
CA LYS A 86 25.58 -29.87 -25.67
C LYS A 86 25.05 -28.86 -26.70
N TYR A 87 24.16 -27.97 -26.29
CA TYR A 87 23.60 -26.93 -27.17
C TYR A 87 24.64 -25.94 -27.67
N LEU A 88 25.52 -25.45 -26.79
CA LEU A 88 26.60 -24.52 -27.16
C LEU A 88 27.55 -25.12 -28.21
N LYS A 89 27.72 -26.46 -28.23
CA LYS A 89 28.58 -27.18 -29.19
C LYS A 89 27.90 -27.54 -30.52
N ARG A 90 26.59 -27.35 -30.67
CA ARG A 90 25.88 -27.63 -31.93
C ARG A 90 26.45 -26.77 -33.08
N THR A 91 26.96 -27.36 -34.15
CA THR A 91 27.47 -26.61 -35.30
C THR A 91 26.40 -26.36 -36.36
N ASP A 92 25.29 -27.09 -36.27
CA ASP A 92 24.11 -26.99 -37.13
C ASP A 92 23.27 -25.72 -36.87
N VAL A 93 23.38 -25.13 -35.68
CA VAL A 93 22.67 -23.88 -35.32
C VAL A 93 23.58 -22.68 -35.54
N LYS A 94 23.32 -21.91 -36.59
CA LYS A 94 24.10 -20.71 -36.97
C LYS A 94 24.07 -19.61 -35.90
N TYR A 95 22.88 -19.31 -35.37
CA TYR A 95 22.67 -18.28 -34.35
C TYR A 95 22.06 -18.90 -33.10
N LYS A 96 22.83 -18.93 -32.03
CA LYS A 96 22.45 -19.53 -30.75
C LYS A 96 21.45 -18.63 -30.03
N LYS A 97 20.30 -19.17 -29.66
CA LYS A 97 19.25 -18.47 -28.92
C LYS A 97 18.99 -19.21 -27.62
N ILE A 98 19.34 -18.58 -26.51
CA ILE A 98 19.11 -19.11 -25.16
C ILE A 98 18.07 -18.22 -24.49
N LEU A 99 16.90 -18.78 -24.17
CA LEU A 99 15.92 -18.11 -23.33
C LEU A 99 16.06 -18.67 -21.92
N THR A 100 16.29 -17.81 -20.95
CA THR A 100 16.60 -18.25 -19.59
C THR A 100 15.85 -17.44 -18.55
N THR A 101 15.46 -18.12 -17.49
CA THR A 101 15.12 -17.44 -16.24
C THR A 101 16.38 -16.81 -15.63
N PRO A 102 16.26 -15.76 -14.81
CA PRO A 102 17.41 -15.24 -14.06
C PRO A 102 18.11 -16.35 -13.24
N GLU A 103 17.37 -17.23 -12.57
CA GLU A 103 17.95 -18.33 -11.79
C GLU A 103 18.65 -19.36 -12.69
N GLY A 104 18.09 -19.61 -13.88
CA GLY A 104 18.67 -20.47 -14.92
C GLY A 104 19.98 -19.93 -15.49
N PHE A 105 20.18 -18.60 -15.49
CA PHE A 105 21.35 -17.96 -16.08
C PHE A 105 22.66 -18.41 -15.41
N LYS A 106 22.63 -18.68 -14.09
CA LYS A 106 23.78 -19.26 -13.36
C LYS A 106 24.26 -20.58 -13.98
N LYS A 107 23.35 -21.36 -14.58
CA LYS A 107 23.69 -22.62 -15.28
C LYS A 107 24.31 -22.36 -16.65
N VAL A 108 23.89 -21.31 -17.36
CA VAL A 108 24.52 -20.87 -18.62
C VAL A 108 25.99 -20.51 -18.37
N ARG A 109 26.26 -19.70 -17.34
CA ARG A 109 27.61 -19.35 -16.91
C ARG A 109 28.46 -20.59 -16.58
N LYS A 110 27.92 -21.51 -15.78
CA LYS A 110 28.58 -22.80 -15.46
C LYS A 110 28.81 -23.68 -16.69
N ALA A 111 27.93 -23.63 -17.69
CA ALA A 111 28.06 -24.40 -18.91
C ALA A 111 29.13 -23.84 -19.84
N ALA A 112 29.22 -22.51 -19.94
CA ALA A 112 30.22 -21.80 -20.73
C ALA A 112 31.64 -21.95 -20.16
N ASP A 113 31.76 -22.03 -18.82
CA ASP A 113 33.04 -22.24 -18.13
C ASP A 113 34.11 -21.23 -18.61
N LYS A 114 35.27 -21.68 -19.08
CA LYS A 114 36.35 -20.83 -19.60
C LYS A 114 35.96 -19.99 -20.82
N SER A 115 34.87 -20.33 -21.52
CA SER A 115 34.37 -19.60 -22.68
C SER A 115 33.35 -18.51 -22.33
N TYR A 116 33.06 -18.29 -21.04
CA TYR A 116 32.05 -17.31 -20.63
C TYR A 116 32.36 -15.88 -21.09
N SER A 117 33.62 -15.44 -21.01
CA SER A 117 34.02 -14.11 -21.52
C SER A 117 33.81 -13.96 -23.03
N LEU A 118 33.98 -15.04 -23.80
CA LEU A 118 33.66 -15.03 -25.23
C LEU A 118 32.15 -14.88 -25.47
N ILE A 119 31.32 -15.50 -24.63
CA ILE A 119 29.86 -15.31 -24.68
C ILE A 119 29.51 -13.84 -24.37
N GLN A 120 30.10 -13.25 -23.34
CA GLN A 120 29.88 -11.84 -22.99
C GLN A 120 30.28 -10.87 -24.12
N GLU A 121 31.32 -11.20 -24.88
CA GLU A 121 31.81 -10.41 -26.01
C GLU A 121 30.99 -10.61 -27.30
N THR A 122 30.39 -11.79 -27.52
CA THR A 122 29.83 -12.18 -28.83
C THR A 122 28.32 -12.43 -28.84
N TYR A 123 27.67 -12.54 -27.68
CA TYR A 123 26.21 -12.70 -27.59
C TYR A 123 25.58 -11.36 -27.23
N PHE A 124 24.40 -11.11 -27.81
CA PHE A 124 23.51 -10.06 -27.36
C PHE A 124 22.74 -10.51 -26.12
N CYS A 125 22.76 -9.71 -25.04
CA CYS A 125 22.00 -10.00 -23.83
C CYS A 125 20.76 -9.10 -23.74
N LEU A 126 19.57 -9.68 -23.90
CA LEU A 126 18.31 -8.97 -23.72
C LEU A 126 17.72 -9.30 -22.36
N PHE A 127 17.38 -8.29 -21.57
CA PHE A 127 16.53 -8.47 -20.40
C PHE A 127 15.11 -8.01 -20.73
N ASP A 128 14.17 -8.95 -20.82
CA ASP A 128 12.75 -8.68 -21.08
C ASP A 128 11.97 -8.57 -19.75
N GLU A 129 10.90 -7.78 -19.78
CA GLU A 129 10.12 -7.35 -18.61
C GLU A 129 11.05 -6.84 -17.48
N CYS A 130 11.96 -5.92 -17.83
CA CYS A 130 13.02 -5.44 -16.93
C CYS A 130 12.51 -4.72 -15.66
N GLU A 131 11.26 -4.27 -15.62
CA GLU A 131 10.62 -3.73 -14.41
C GLU A 131 10.54 -4.77 -13.27
N LYS A 132 10.49 -6.06 -13.63
CA LYS A 132 10.48 -7.15 -12.65
C LYS A 132 11.78 -7.27 -11.88
N LEU A 133 12.88 -6.71 -12.38
CA LEU A 133 14.13 -6.65 -11.63
C LEU A 133 14.02 -5.81 -10.37
N THR A 134 13.37 -4.67 -10.50
CA THR A 134 13.10 -3.77 -9.38
C THR A 134 12.01 -4.36 -8.50
N GLN A 135 10.90 -4.86 -9.06
CA GLN A 135 9.76 -5.30 -8.25
C GLN A 135 9.97 -6.61 -7.48
N ASP A 136 10.77 -7.55 -8.01
CA ASP A 136 10.92 -8.89 -7.41
C ASP A 136 12.24 -9.07 -6.62
N CYS A 137 13.03 -8.01 -6.41
CA CYS A 137 14.36 -8.12 -5.77
C CYS A 137 14.30 -8.69 -4.34
N ASP A 138 13.28 -8.30 -3.57
CA ASP A 138 13.12 -8.69 -2.16
C ASP A 138 12.77 -10.18 -2.00
N TYR A 139 12.05 -10.75 -2.98
CA TYR A 139 11.62 -12.14 -2.93
C TYR A 139 12.68 -13.11 -3.48
N ARG A 140 13.66 -12.61 -4.22
CA ARG A 140 14.62 -13.45 -4.93
C ARG A 140 16.01 -12.83 -4.99
N ALA A 141 16.71 -12.78 -3.86
CA ALA A 141 18.14 -12.46 -3.80
C ALA A 141 19.00 -13.25 -4.81
N SER A 142 18.54 -14.43 -5.26
CA SER A 142 19.18 -15.22 -6.32
C SER A 142 19.07 -14.64 -7.75
N ILE A 143 18.16 -13.69 -8.02
CA ILE A 143 17.95 -13.01 -9.31
C ILE A 143 18.99 -11.93 -9.60
N LEU A 144 19.54 -11.28 -8.57
CA LEU A 144 20.39 -10.09 -8.73
C LEU A 144 21.73 -10.38 -9.44
N GLN A 145 22.35 -11.54 -9.19
CA GLN A 145 23.65 -11.87 -9.80
C GLN A 145 23.64 -11.89 -11.34
N PRO A 146 22.65 -12.50 -12.03
CA PRO A 146 22.45 -12.34 -13.47
C PRO A 146 22.36 -10.89 -13.97
N VAL A 147 21.84 -9.96 -13.16
CA VAL A 147 21.71 -8.54 -13.50
C VAL A 147 23.05 -7.82 -13.46
N TYR A 148 23.90 -8.15 -12.50
CA TYR A 148 25.28 -7.65 -12.52
C TYR A 148 26.06 -8.21 -13.70
N ASP A 149 25.91 -9.51 -13.98
CA ASP A 149 26.54 -10.16 -15.12
C ASP A 149 26.03 -9.58 -16.46
N PHE A 150 24.81 -9.02 -16.51
CA PHE A 150 24.26 -8.35 -17.68
C PHE A 150 25.13 -7.15 -18.10
N PHE A 151 25.61 -6.34 -17.14
CA PHE A 151 26.43 -5.16 -17.46
C PHE A 151 27.81 -5.50 -18.03
N ASP A 152 28.26 -6.75 -17.87
CA ASP A 152 29.51 -7.24 -18.45
C ASP A 152 29.37 -7.66 -19.93
N PHE A 153 28.14 -7.77 -20.47
CA PHE A 153 27.96 -8.02 -21.90
C PHE A 153 28.28 -6.78 -22.71
N LYS A 154 29.01 -6.96 -23.81
CA LYS A 154 29.31 -5.88 -24.75
C LYS A 154 28.04 -5.36 -25.42
N GLU A 155 27.21 -6.28 -25.89
CA GLU A 155 25.98 -5.99 -26.61
C GLU A 155 24.78 -6.38 -25.75
N LYS A 156 23.96 -5.41 -25.34
CA LYS A 156 22.87 -5.67 -24.38
C LYS A 156 21.77 -4.63 -24.39
N ALA A 157 20.57 -5.00 -23.98
CA ALA A 157 19.45 -4.07 -23.84
C ALA A 157 18.46 -4.51 -22.76
N PHE A 158 17.75 -3.53 -22.20
CA PHE A 158 16.55 -3.73 -21.41
C PHE A 158 15.32 -3.45 -22.24
N VAL A 159 14.23 -4.19 -21.99
CA VAL A 159 12.94 -3.94 -22.62
C VAL A 159 11.80 -4.23 -21.66
N SER A 160 10.81 -3.34 -21.62
CA SER A 160 9.60 -3.48 -20.81
C SER A 160 8.47 -2.64 -21.41
N ALA A 161 7.22 -3.01 -21.15
CA ALA A 161 6.07 -2.15 -21.46
C ALA A 161 5.91 -1.02 -20.44
N THR A 162 6.52 -1.18 -19.27
CA THR A 162 6.40 -0.30 -18.12
C THR A 162 7.75 -0.24 -17.39
N PRO A 163 8.85 0.16 -18.07
CA PRO A 163 10.16 0.18 -17.44
C PRO A 163 10.15 1.13 -16.24
N LEU A 164 10.62 0.63 -15.10
CA LEU A 164 10.86 1.45 -13.93
C LEU A 164 12.17 2.23 -14.09
N GLU A 165 12.25 3.37 -13.42
CA GLU A 165 13.49 4.12 -13.33
C GLU A 165 14.52 3.30 -12.54
N VAL A 166 15.73 3.25 -13.08
CA VAL A 166 16.83 2.46 -12.51
C VAL A 166 18.05 3.34 -12.27
N SER A 167 18.56 3.35 -11.05
CA SER A 167 19.63 4.24 -10.60
C SER A 167 21.04 3.64 -10.74
N HIS A 168 21.15 2.43 -11.31
CA HIS A 168 22.42 1.72 -11.41
C HIS A 168 23.46 2.51 -12.26
N PRO A 169 24.66 2.83 -11.75
CA PRO A 169 25.63 3.71 -12.40
C PRO A 169 26.11 3.24 -13.78
N ALA A 170 26.08 1.93 -14.03
CA ALA A 170 26.48 1.38 -15.32
C ALA A 170 25.58 1.83 -16.48
N PHE A 171 24.33 2.26 -16.24
CA PHE A 171 23.51 2.84 -17.30
C PHE A 171 24.13 4.12 -17.85
N GLU A 172 24.55 5.03 -16.97
CA GLU A 172 25.24 6.25 -17.38
C GLU A 172 26.65 5.96 -17.89
N GLY A 173 27.43 5.18 -17.13
CA GLY A 173 28.83 4.88 -17.46
C GLY A 173 29.04 4.10 -18.76
N GLN A 174 28.02 3.37 -19.23
CA GLN A 174 28.05 2.64 -20.50
C GLN A 174 27.23 3.30 -21.60
N GLY A 175 26.76 4.54 -21.38
CA GLY A 175 26.10 5.35 -22.40
C GLY A 175 24.72 4.82 -22.82
N PHE A 176 23.93 4.30 -21.89
CA PHE A 176 22.57 3.87 -22.20
C PHE A 176 21.69 5.04 -22.63
N LYS A 177 20.79 4.77 -23.57
CA LYS A 177 19.69 5.68 -23.94
C LYS A 177 18.33 4.99 -23.79
N LYS A 178 17.28 5.79 -23.58
CA LYS A 178 15.90 5.31 -23.57
C LYS A 178 15.32 5.40 -24.98
N LEU A 179 14.81 4.29 -25.51
CA LEU A 179 13.99 4.28 -26.72
C LEU A 179 12.53 4.18 -26.32
N GLU A 180 11.78 5.26 -26.46
CA GLU A 180 10.36 5.32 -26.12
C GLU A 180 9.51 5.08 -27.37
N ILE A 181 8.75 3.98 -27.36
CA ILE A 181 7.81 3.66 -28.41
C ILE A 181 6.52 4.45 -28.15
N VAL A 182 6.13 5.31 -29.08
CA VAL A 182 4.98 6.21 -28.95
C VAL A 182 3.89 5.79 -29.94
N PRO A 183 2.81 5.11 -29.48
CA PRO A 183 1.68 4.77 -30.34
C PRO A 183 1.02 6.03 -30.91
N GLN A 184 0.73 6.03 -32.21
CA GLN A 184 0.08 7.13 -32.92
C GLN A 184 -1.45 6.96 -33.04
N TYR A 185 -2.01 6.10 -32.19
CA TYR A 185 -3.44 5.82 -32.10
C TYR A 185 -3.87 5.80 -30.64
N ASP A 186 -5.17 5.92 -30.38
CA ASP A 186 -5.68 5.82 -29.00
C ASP A 186 -5.67 4.37 -28.53
N TYR A 187 -4.74 4.05 -27.65
CA TYR A 187 -4.58 2.72 -27.05
C TYR A 187 -5.18 2.63 -25.65
N ARG A 188 -5.77 3.73 -25.14
CA ARG A 188 -6.25 3.78 -23.76
C ARG A 188 -7.34 2.76 -23.51
N LYS A 189 -7.35 2.22 -22.30
CA LYS A 189 -8.35 1.26 -21.83
C LYS A 189 -9.28 1.91 -20.83
N ASP A 190 -10.58 1.69 -20.97
CA ASP A 190 -11.54 2.12 -19.98
C ASP A 190 -11.34 1.32 -18.69
N LEU A 191 -11.23 2.02 -17.56
CA LEU A 191 -11.06 1.44 -16.23
C LEU A 191 -12.12 2.05 -15.29
N HIS A 192 -12.88 1.21 -14.62
CA HIS A 192 -13.75 1.65 -13.52
C HIS A 192 -13.02 1.50 -12.19
N LEU A 193 -12.66 2.61 -11.55
CA LEU A 193 -12.01 2.63 -10.25
C LEU A 193 -13.06 2.90 -9.16
N ILE A 194 -13.31 1.91 -8.31
CA ILE A 194 -14.23 2.02 -7.17
C ILE A 194 -13.39 2.07 -5.89
N VAL A 195 -13.41 3.22 -5.21
CA VAL A 195 -12.81 3.38 -3.89
C VAL A 195 -13.92 3.33 -2.84
N THR A 196 -13.79 2.43 -1.87
CA THR A 196 -14.87 2.13 -0.92
C THR A 196 -14.40 2.12 0.54
N SER A 197 -15.35 2.32 1.44
CA SER A 197 -15.21 2.11 2.90
C SER A 197 -15.90 0.84 3.41
N SER A 198 -16.51 0.08 2.50
CA SER A 198 -17.16 -1.22 2.76
C SER A 198 -16.75 -2.20 1.67
N TYR A 199 -15.49 -2.63 1.73
CA TYR A 199 -14.87 -3.48 0.72
C TYR A 199 -15.66 -4.76 0.44
N GLU A 200 -15.99 -5.55 1.47
CA GLU A 200 -16.65 -6.85 1.30
C GLU A 200 -18.04 -6.69 0.66
N ARG A 201 -18.83 -5.72 1.13
CA ARG A 201 -20.11 -5.37 0.51
C ARG A 201 -19.95 -4.98 -0.96
N THR A 202 -19.02 -4.10 -1.28
CA THR A 202 -18.79 -3.59 -2.64
C THR A 202 -18.40 -4.72 -3.59
N VAL A 203 -17.54 -5.63 -3.13
CA VAL A 203 -17.15 -6.82 -3.89
C VAL A 203 -18.36 -7.73 -4.11
N ARG A 204 -19.18 -8.01 -3.10
CA ARG A 204 -20.40 -8.83 -3.26
C ARG A 204 -21.37 -8.25 -4.29
N GLU A 205 -21.60 -6.94 -4.25
CA GLU A 205 -22.44 -6.23 -5.21
C GLU A 205 -21.88 -6.37 -6.64
N GLU A 206 -20.57 -6.28 -6.81
CA GLU A 206 -19.92 -6.43 -8.11
C GLU A 206 -20.00 -7.87 -8.64
N PHE A 207 -19.80 -8.87 -7.77
CA PHE A 207 -20.01 -10.28 -8.15
C PHE A 207 -21.47 -10.55 -8.56
N GLN A 208 -22.43 -9.92 -7.88
CA GLN A 208 -23.85 -10.02 -8.25
C GLN A 208 -24.14 -9.37 -9.61
N ARG A 209 -23.50 -8.23 -9.91
CA ARG A 209 -23.57 -7.58 -11.24
C ARG A 209 -23.00 -8.50 -12.33
N LEU A 210 -21.92 -9.21 -12.02
CA LEU A 210 -21.20 -10.12 -12.93
C LEU A 210 -21.76 -11.55 -12.96
N LYS A 211 -22.89 -11.84 -12.31
CA LYS A 211 -23.46 -13.20 -12.23
C LYS A 211 -23.73 -13.83 -13.59
N ASP A 212 -24.08 -13.02 -14.59
CA ASP A 212 -24.41 -13.46 -15.96
C ASP A 212 -23.19 -13.39 -16.91
N SER A 213 -22.02 -12.97 -16.40
CA SER A 213 -20.78 -12.97 -17.17
C SER A 213 -20.36 -14.42 -17.48
N PRO A 214 -19.97 -14.72 -18.74
CA PRO A 214 -19.52 -16.06 -19.11
C PRO A 214 -18.15 -16.40 -18.53
N CYS A 215 -17.33 -15.40 -18.18
CA CYS A 215 -16.00 -15.58 -17.62
C CYS A 215 -15.56 -14.30 -16.90
N VAL A 216 -15.19 -14.43 -15.63
CA VAL A 216 -14.64 -13.37 -14.79
C VAL A 216 -13.21 -13.74 -14.42
N CYS A 217 -12.26 -12.83 -14.69
CA CYS A 217 -10.86 -12.96 -14.31
C CYS A 217 -10.56 -11.99 -13.17
N ILE A 218 -10.31 -12.52 -11.98
CA ILE A 218 -10.11 -11.77 -10.73
C ILE A 218 -8.63 -11.77 -10.37
N PHE A 219 -8.04 -10.60 -10.23
CA PHE A 219 -6.65 -10.40 -9.83
C PHE A 219 -6.61 -9.93 -8.39
N LEU A 220 -6.17 -10.83 -7.49
CA LEU A 220 -6.08 -10.60 -6.05
C LEU A 220 -4.79 -11.26 -5.52
N ASN A 221 -3.81 -10.44 -5.12
CA ASN A 221 -2.53 -10.96 -4.64
C ASN A 221 -2.58 -11.41 -3.17
N SER A 222 -3.54 -12.26 -2.80
CA SER A 222 -3.62 -12.86 -1.46
C SER A 222 -4.29 -14.22 -1.52
N VAL A 223 -3.54 -15.29 -1.28
CA VAL A 223 -4.09 -16.66 -1.21
C VAL A 223 -5.16 -16.76 -0.12
N THR A 224 -4.90 -16.16 1.04
CA THR A 224 -5.87 -16.08 2.14
C THR A 224 -7.12 -15.29 1.75
N GLY A 225 -6.96 -14.13 1.11
CA GLY A 225 -8.09 -13.32 0.66
C GLY A 225 -8.93 -14.01 -0.42
N ILE A 226 -8.30 -14.72 -1.36
CA ILE A 226 -9.00 -15.55 -2.34
C ILE A 226 -9.81 -16.64 -1.63
N ASN A 227 -9.20 -17.35 -0.67
CA ASN A 227 -9.86 -18.39 0.10
C ASN A 227 -11.09 -17.85 0.85
N GLU A 228 -10.97 -16.72 1.53
CA GLU A 228 -12.10 -16.06 2.22
C GLU A 228 -13.22 -15.65 1.25
N LEU A 229 -12.86 -15.06 0.11
CA LEU A 229 -13.82 -14.60 -0.89
C LEU A 229 -14.57 -15.78 -1.53
N VAL A 230 -13.87 -16.83 -1.93
CA VAL A 230 -14.49 -18.01 -2.54
C VAL A 230 -15.45 -18.69 -1.57
N ASN A 231 -15.06 -18.86 -0.30
CA ASN A 231 -15.91 -19.45 0.73
C ASN A 231 -17.14 -18.58 1.03
N SER A 232 -16.96 -17.27 1.17
CA SER A 232 -18.04 -16.35 1.53
C SER A 232 -19.08 -16.16 0.43
N LEU A 233 -18.69 -16.35 -0.84
CA LEU A 233 -19.54 -16.28 -2.01
C LEU A 233 -19.99 -17.66 -2.53
N HIS A 234 -19.56 -18.75 -1.91
CA HIS A 234 -19.86 -20.14 -2.30
C HIS A 234 -19.48 -20.45 -3.77
N LEU A 235 -18.26 -20.07 -4.18
CA LEU A 235 -17.79 -20.18 -5.57
C LEU A 235 -16.93 -21.42 -5.84
N GLU A 236 -16.80 -22.35 -4.90
CA GLU A 236 -15.87 -23.50 -4.99
C GLU A 236 -16.08 -24.32 -6.25
N GLY A 237 -17.34 -24.59 -6.61
CA GLY A 237 -17.72 -25.40 -7.78
C GLY A 237 -17.60 -24.68 -9.13
N GLU A 238 -17.45 -23.36 -9.14
CA GLU A 238 -17.41 -22.54 -10.36
C GLU A 238 -16.11 -21.73 -10.50
N SER A 239 -15.14 -21.96 -9.60
CA SER A 239 -13.89 -21.21 -9.56
C SER A 239 -12.65 -22.04 -9.87
N ARG A 240 -11.61 -21.36 -10.35
CA ARG A 240 -10.23 -21.86 -10.42
C ARG A 240 -9.27 -20.82 -9.85
N ILE A 241 -8.20 -21.29 -9.21
CA ILE A 241 -7.20 -20.42 -8.57
C ILE A 241 -5.83 -20.69 -9.19
N PHE A 242 -5.16 -19.62 -9.64
CA PHE A 242 -3.86 -19.64 -10.29
C PHE A 242 -2.84 -18.91 -9.41
N CYS A 243 -1.93 -19.66 -8.78
CA CYS A 243 -0.95 -19.12 -7.85
C CYS A 243 0.43 -19.80 -7.91
N SER A 244 1.34 -19.49 -6.98
CA SER A 244 2.61 -20.22 -6.87
C SER A 244 2.38 -21.66 -6.40
N GLU A 245 3.37 -22.54 -6.60
CA GLU A 245 3.32 -23.92 -6.09
C GLU A 245 3.12 -23.96 -4.56
N GLU A 246 3.77 -23.05 -3.83
CA GLU A 246 3.55 -22.87 -2.38
C GLU A 246 2.11 -22.47 -2.06
N GLY A 247 1.54 -21.53 -2.83
CA GLY A 247 0.14 -21.12 -2.68
C GLY A 247 -0.84 -22.27 -2.95
N VAL A 248 -0.55 -23.13 -3.93
CA VAL A 248 -1.35 -24.34 -4.20
C VAL A 248 -1.32 -25.29 -3.00
N GLY A 249 -0.16 -25.45 -2.36
CA GLY A 249 -0.05 -26.23 -1.12
C GLY A 249 -0.97 -25.69 -0.03
N LYS A 250 -0.89 -24.38 0.26
CA LYS A 250 -1.73 -23.73 1.28
C LYS A 250 -3.23 -23.86 1.00
N LEU A 251 -3.64 -23.73 -0.27
CA LEU A 251 -5.05 -23.89 -0.67
C LEU A 251 -5.53 -25.34 -0.53
N LYS A 252 -4.70 -26.32 -0.90
CA LYS A 252 -5.01 -27.74 -0.69
C LYS A 252 -5.21 -28.07 0.79
N ASP A 253 -4.35 -27.53 1.66
CA ASP A 253 -4.48 -27.71 3.11
C ASP A 253 -5.76 -27.08 3.66
N ALA A 254 -6.26 -26.02 3.01
CA ALA A 254 -7.55 -25.38 3.29
C ALA A 254 -8.75 -26.08 2.62
N GLY A 255 -8.55 -27.21 1.92
CA GLY A 255 -9.60 -28.00 1.29
C GLY A 255 -9.90 -27.64 -0.18
N PHE A 256 -9.14 -26.72 -0.79
CA PHE A 256 -9.33 -26.32 -2.18
C PHE A 256 -8.53 -27.19 -3.14
N THR A 257 -9.23 -27.92 -4.00
CA THR A 257 -8.61 -28.79 -5.03
C THR A 257 -8.49 -28.13 -6.40
N ASN A 258 -9.07 -26.94 -6.59
CA ASN A 258 -9.13 -26.20 -7.84
C ASN A 258 -7.98 -25.19 -8.05
N ALA A 259 -6.92 -25.29 -7.24
CA ALA A 259 -5.72 -24.45 -7.33
C ALA A 259 -4.61 -25.10 -8.18
N VAL A 260 -4.02 -24.33 -9.09
CA VAL A 260 -2.95 -24.77 -10.00
C VAL A 260 -1.83 -23.73 -10.13
N SER A 261 -0.62 -24.18 -10.47
CA SER A 261 0.58 -23.33 -10.57
C SER A 261 0.95 -22.86 -11.98
N SER A 262 0.21 -23.35 -12.97
CA SER A 262 0.30 -22.98 -14.38
C SER A 262 -1.10 -22.66 -14.91
N ILE A 263 -1.17 -21.81 -15.94
CA ILE A 263 -2.44 -21.59 -16.64
C ILE A 263 -2.88 -22.91 -17.28
N ASP A 264 -4.15 -23.24 -17.15
CA ASP A 264 -4.72 -24.49 -17.62
C ASP A 264 -6.14 -24.23 -18.13
N TYR A 265 -6.47 -24.84 -19.26
CA TYR A 265 -7.71 -24.60 -20.00
C TYR A 265 -8.59 -25.86 -20.00
N PRO A 266 -9.93 -25.72 -19.97
CA PRO A 266 -10.68 -24.46 -19.98
C PRO A 266 -10.59 -23.71 -18.64
N LEU A 267 -10.71 -22.38 -18.72
CA LEU A 267 -10.96 -21.56 -17.54
C LEU A 267 -12.37 -21.83 -17.01
N ALA A 268 -12.58 -21.62 -15.72
CA ALA A 268 -13.90 -21.70 -15.11
C ALA A 268 -14.68 -20.38 -15.28
N LYS A 269 -15.85 -20.26 -14.66
CA LYS A 269 -16.59 -18.99 -14.66
C LYS A 269 -15.85 -17.92 -13.87
N TYR A 270 -15.32 -18.25 -12.69
CA TYR A 270 -14.53 -17.34 -11.87
C TYR A 270 -13.07 -17.80 -11.79
N ASN A 271 -12.11 -16.96 -12.18
CA ASN A 271 -10.70 -17.35 -12.24
C ASN A 271 -9.86 -16.37 -11.44
N PHE A 272 -9.27 -16.83 -10.34
CA PHE A 272 -8.47 -16.01 -9.43
C PHE A 272 -6.99 -16.09 -9.78
N PHE A 273 -6.31 -14.96 -9.90
CA PHE A 273 -4.91 -14.83 -10.28
C PHE A 273 -4.15 -14.03 -9.22
N THR A 274 -3.03 -14.57 -8.76
CA THR A 274 -2.07 -13.85 -7.90
C THR A 274 -0.97 -13.18 -8.74
N SER A 275 -0.08 -12.41 -8.12
CA SER A 275 0.92 -11.56 -8.81
C SER A 275 1.79 -12.29 -9.84
N ARG A 276 2.04 -13.60 -9.66
CA ARG A 276 2.76 -14.46 -10.61
C ARG A 276 2.16 -14.43 -12.03
N PHE A 277 0.86 -14.17 -12.15
CA PHE A 277 0.13 -14.17 -13.41
C PHE A 277 -0.18 -12.76 -13.93
N TYR A 278 0.31 -11.71 -13.26
CA TYR A 278 0.09 -10.33 -13.72
C TYR A 278 0.89 -10.03 -14.98
N SER A 279 2.05 -10.66 -15.14
CA SER A 279 2.93 -10.50 -16.31
C SER A 279 3.20 -11.81 -17.06
N ALA A 280 3.65 -11.65 -18.29
CA ALA A 280 4.18 -12.67 -19.19
C ALA A 280 3.24 -13.81 -19.66
N VAL A 281 2.19 -14.21 -18.93
CA VAL A 281 1.25 -15.27 -19.35
C VAL A 281 0.08 -14.71 -20.14
N ASP A 282 -0.04 -15.05 -21.43
CA ASP A 282 -1.23 -14.67 -22.22
C ASP A 282 -2.45 -15.51 -21.82
N ILE A 283 -3.59 -14.83 -21.58
CA ILE A 283 -4.88 -15.46 -21.24
C ILE A 283 -5.72 -15.51 -22.52
N GLU A 284 -5.75 -16.70 -23.15
CA GLU A 284 -6.42 -16.95 -24.42
C GLU A 284 -7.83 -17.49 -24.16
N LEU A 285 -8.85 -16.66 -24.41
CA LEU A 285 -10.24 -17.03 -24.18
C LEU A 285 -11.03 -17.06 -25.48
N ASN A 286 -12.03 -17.94 -25.54
CA ASN A 286 -13.02 -17.99 -26.61
C ASN A 286 -14.24 -17.11 -26.34
N VAL A 287 -14.40 -16.68 -25.08
CA VAL A 287 -15.45 -15.79 -24.62
C VAL A 287 -14.83 -14.48 -24.14
N LYS A 288 -15.57 -13.39 -24.24
CA LYS A 288 -15.13 -12.06 -23.82
C LYS A 288 -15.27 -11.96 -22.29
N PRO A 289 -14.17 -11.78 -21.53
CA PRO A 289 -14.22 -11.82 -20.07
C PRO A 289 -14.55 -10.46 -19.46
N ASP A 290 -14.96 -10.46 -18.19
CA ASP A 290 -14.90 -9.30 -17.29
C ASP A 290 -13.67 -9.42 -16.39
N ILE A 291 -12.96 -8.31 -16.18
CA ILE A 291 -11.71 -8.27 -15.40
C ILE A 291 -11.95 -7.49 -14.12
N LEU A 292 -11.62 -8.10 -12.98
CA LEU A 292 -11.73 -7.50 -11.67
C LEU A 292 -10.37 -7.48 -10.98
N ILE A 293 -9.87 -6.29 -10.67
CA ILE A 293 -8.67 -6.08 -9.84
C ILE A 293 -9.15 -5.78 -8.42
N LEU A 294 -8.60 -6.50 -7.45
CA LEU A 294 -9.03 -6.44 -6.05
C LEU A 294 -7.84 -6.12 -5.14
N THR A 295 -7.94 -5.00 -4.43
CA THR A 295 -6.98 -4.58 -3.40
C THR A 295 -7.69 -4.45 -2.05
N ASN A 296 -7.28 -5.23 -1.05
CA ASN A 296 -7.83 -5.16 0.30
C ASN A 296 -6.73 -4.88 1.33
N LEU A 297 -6.55 -3.60 1.66
CA LEU A 297 -5.54 -3.12 2.60
C LEU A 297 -5.86 -3.43 4.07
N ASN A 298 -7.09 -3.87 4.36
CA ASN A 298 -7.43 -4.40 5.67
C ASN A 298 -6.87 -5.81 5.85
N ASN A 299 -6.91 -6.64 4.79
CA ASN A 299 -6.31 -7.98 4.81
C ASN A 299 -4.77 -7.91 4.69
N ALA A 300 -4.26 -7.30 3.62
CA ALA A 300 -2.84 -7.33 3.33
C ALA A 300 -2.37 -6.16 2.46
N VAL A 301 -1.29 -5.49 2.88
CA VAL A 301 -0.69 -4.37 2.14
C VAL A 301 -0.14 -4.82 0.78
N TYR A 302 0.41 -6.04 0.69
CA TYR A 302 0.94 -6.58 -0.57
C TYR A 302 -0.15 -6.91 -1.62
N THR A 303 -1.42 -6.63 -1.34
CA THR A 303 -2.50 -6.71 -2.34
C THR A 303 -2.56 -5.47 -3.24
N THR A 304 -1.85 -4.40 -2.90
CA THR A 304 -1.76 -3.19 -3.73
C THR A 304 -1.36 -3.53 -5.16
N VAL A 305 -2.00 -2.85 -6.11
CA VAL A 305 -1.65 -2.90 -7.53
C VAL A 305 -1.07 -1.55 -7.96
N ASP A 306 0.13 -1.55 -8.57
CA ASP A 306 0.72 -0.35 -9.14
C ASP A 306 0.04 0.04 -10.47
N PRO A 307 -0.56 1.25 -10.57
CA PRO A 307 -1.13 1.75 -11.82
C PRO A 307 -0.13 1.80 -12.99
N TYR A 308 1.14 2.11 -12.70
CA TYR A 308 2.16 2.34 -13.73
C TYR A 308 2.76 1.06 -14.31
N THR A 309 2.56 -0.08 -13.66
CA THR A 309 3.17 -1.36 -14.06
C THR A 309 2.14 -2.48 -14.06
N GLU A 310 1.71 -2.93 -12.88
CA GLU A 310 0.90 -4.13 -12.70
C GLU A 310 -0.46 -4.02 -13.36
N ALA A 311 -1.16 -2.89 -13.24
CA ALA A 311 -2.46 -2.71 -13.89
C ALA A 311 -2.38 -2.79 -15.43
N ILE A 312 -1.34 -2.18 -16.01
CA ILE A 312 -1.08 -2.22 -17.46
C ILE A 312 -0.71 -3.64 -17.90
N GLN A 313 0.06 -4.36 -17.08
CA GLN A 313 0.45 -5.74 -17.35
C GLN A 313 -0.74 -6.69 -17.28
N ILE A 314 -1.63 -6.53 -16.28
CA ILE A 314 -2.85 -7.32 -16.09
C ILE A 314 -3.76 -7.21 -17.32
N GLN A 315 -4.12 -6.00 -17.76
CA GLN A 315 -4.98 -5.86 -18.94
C GLN A 315 -4.29 -6.41 -20.21
N GLY A 316 -2.96 -6.31 -20.26
CA GLY A 316 -2.13 -6.76 -21.38
C GLY A 316 -2.08 -8.28 -21.58
N ARG A 317 -2.67 -9.05 -20.65
CA ARG A 317 -2.82 -10.50 -20.74
C ARG A 317 -3.95 -10.90 -21.69
N PHE A 318 -4.90 -10.01 -21.94
CA PHE A 318 -6.07 -10.26 -22.78
C PHE A 318 -5.86 -9.63 -24.16
N ARG A 319 -5.35 -10.43 -25.12
CA ARG A 319 -4.94 -9.94 -26.45
C ARG A 319 -5.95 -10.23 -27.56
N ARG A 320 -6.86 -11.18 -27.36
CA ARG A 320 -7.85 -11.54 -28.38
C ARG A 320 -8.85 -10.39 -28.55
N MET A 321 -8.94 -9.89 -29.78
CA MET A 321 -9.94 -8.90 -30.16
C MET A 321 -11.27 -9.61 -30.50
N PHE A 322 -12.37 -9.07 -29.99
CA PHE A 322 -13.72 -9.51 -30.31
C PHE A 322 -14.36 -8.59 -31.36
N GLU A 323 -15.59 -8.88 -31.79
CA GLU A 323 -16.28 -8.18 -32.89
C GLU A 323 -16.38 -6.66 -32.68
N ASP A 324 -16.51 -6.22 -31.44
CA ASP A 324 -16.57 -4.81 -31.03
C ASP A 324 -15.19 -4.13 -30.89
N LYS A 325 -14.12 -4.82 -31.32
CA LYS A 325 -12.73 -4.39 -31.20
C LYS A 325 -12.27 -4.14 -29.75
N GLN A 326 -12.90 -4.80 -28.78
CA GLN A 326 -12.45 -4.82 -27.40
C GLN A 326 -11.89 -6.21 -27.05
N THR A 327 -11.05 -6.28 -26.01
CA THR A 327 -10.46 -7.54 -25.55
C THR A 327 -11.18 -8.12 -24.32
N PHE A 328 -11.98 -7.30 -23.64
CA PHE A 328 -12.79 -7.65 -22.46
C PHE A 328 -14.06 -6.78 -22.42
N ASN A 329 -15.04 -7.17 -21.60
CA ASN A 329 -16.30 -6.46 -21.39
C ASN A 329 -16.12 -5.26 -20.44
N SER A 330 -15.43 -5.49 -19.33
CA SER A 330 -15.15 -4.46 -18.33
C SER A 330 -13.81 -4.72 -17.65
N LEU A 331 -13.18 -3.64 -17.18
CA LEU A 331 -12.01 -3.66 -16.30
C LEU A 331 -12.35 -2.80 -15.10
N THR A 332 -12.46 -3.42 -13.93
CA THR A 332 -12.85 -2.77 -12.68
C THR A 332 -11.79 -2.99 -11.62
N HIS A 333 -11.40 -1.94 -10.92
CA HIS A 333 -10.52 -2.02 -9.76
C HIS A 333 -11.29 -1.57 -8.51
N ILE A 334 -11.48 -2.49 -7.56
CA ILE A 334 -12.09 -2.20 -6.26
C ILE A 334 -11.01 -2.17 -5.19
N THR A 335 -10.96 -1.09 -4.43
CA THR A 335 -10.01 -0.94 -3.33
C THR A 335 -10.61 -0.17 -2.16
N ASN A 336 -10.15 -0.51 -0.95
CA ASN A 336 -10.16 0.44 0.16
C ASN A 336 -8.85 1.23 0.19
N THR A 337 -8.81 2.30 0.97
CA THR A 337 -7.62 3.13 1.18
C THR A 337 -7.09 2.95 2.59
N ARG A 338 -5.83 3.27 2.84
CA ARG A 338 -5.26 3.28 4.19
C ARG A 338 -4.02 4.15 4.21
N ASP A 339 -3.78 4.84 5.31
CA ASP A 339 -2.44 5.38 5.53
C ASP A 339 -1.48 4.22 5.80
N LEU A 340 -0.56 4.01 4.85
CA LEU A 340 0.45 2.96 4.88
C LEU A 340 1.78 3.47 5.45
N GLY A 341 1.83 4.72 5.95
CA GLY A 341 3.06 5.35 6.42
C GLY A 341 4.07 5.57 5.31
N ALA A 342 3.58 5.90 4.10
CA ALA A 342 4.43 6.11 2.94
C ALA A 342 5.41 7.26 3.19
N LEU A 343 6.70 7.01 3.01
CA LEU A 343 7.71 8.05 3.09
C LEU A 343 7.62 8.98 1.88
N SER A 344 7.81 10.28 2.10
CA SER A 344 8.02 11.20 0.99
C SER A 344 9.34 10.90 0.27
N ARG A 345 9.45 11.34 -0.99
CA ARG A 345 10.68 11.19 -1.76
C ARG A 345 11.89 11.78 -1.02
N GLU A 346 11.73 12.97 -0.43
CA GLU A 346 12.79 13.66 0.29
C GLU A 346 13.22 12.92 1.57
N GLU A 347 12.28 12.36 2.34
CA GLU A 347 12.61 11.55 3.52
C GLU A 347 13.36 10.28 3.13
N LEU A 348 12.90 9.61 2.07
CA LEU A 348 13.55 8.40 1.57
C LEU A 348 14.94 8.69 0.99
N ASP A 349 15.12 9.80 0.27
CA ASP A 349 16.42 10.25 -0.24
C ASP A 349 17.41 10.46 0.92
N LYS A 350 17.01 11.18 1.98
CA LYS A 350 17.83 11.38 3.19
C LYS A 350 18.19 10.05 3.86
N GLN A 351 17.23 9.13 3.94
CA GLN A 351 17.45 7.81 4.52
C GLN A 351 18.50 7.02 3.71
N ILE A 352 18.37 6.99 2.38
CA ILE A 352 19.30 6.32 1.45
C ILE A 352 20.69 6.95 1.48
N ASP A 353 20.79 8.28 1.57
CA ASP A 353 22.07 8.97 1.65
C ASP A 353 22.82 8.62 2.95
N GLU A 354 22.12 8.59 4.09
CA GLU A 354 22.72 8.16 5.37
C GLU A 354 23.19 6.69 5.31
N TYR A 355 22.42 5.82 4.65
CA TYR A 355 22.84 4.44 4.40
C TYR A 355 24.12 4.38 3.55
N LYS A 356 24.20 5.15 2.46
CA LYS A 356 25.40 5.20 1.61
C LYS A 356 26.63 5.71 2.36
N ILE A 357 26.48 6.74 3.19
CA ILE A 357 27.56 7.29 4.03
C ILE A 357 28.05 6.23 5.02
N THR A 358 27.13 5.57 5.72
CA THR A 358 27.46 4.53 6.70
C THR A 358 28.14 3.33 6.04
N TYR A 359 27.64 2.89 4.88
CA TYR A 359 28.25 1.84 4.07
C TYR A 359 29.70 2.19 3.68
N GLN A 360 29.94 3.39 3.15
CA GLN A 360 31.27 3.86 2.76
C GLN A 360 32.25 3.82 3.93
N SER A 361 31.83 4.29 5.11
CA SER A 361 32.63 4.25 6.33
C SER A 361 33.02 2.81 6.74
N LEU A 362 32.06 1.89 6.69
CA LEU A 362 32.28 0.49 7.08
C LEU A 362 33.15 -0.27 6.07
N ILE A 363 32.92 -0.09 4.76
CA ILE A 363 33.69 -0.78 3.73
C ILE A 363 35.15 -0.28 3.70
N GLU A 364 35.38 1.01 3.93
CA GLU A 364 36.73 1.55 4.09
C GLU A 364 37.47 0.91 5.27
N ARG A 365 36.82 0.83 6.43
CA ARG A 365 37.39 0.18 7.63
C ARG A 365 37.66 -1.30 7.38
N HIS A 366 36.76 -1.98 6.66
CA HIS A 366 36.90 -3.38 6.30
C HIS A 366 38.10 -3.61 5.37
N ASN A 367 38.31 -2.72 4.40
CA ASN A 367 39.40 -2.81 3.43
C ASN A 367 40.76 -2.41 4.04
N LYS A 368 40.78 -1.46 4.98
CA LYS A 368 42.01 -0.99 5.67
C LYS A 368 42.54 -1.99 6.70
N THR A 369 41.68 -2.82 7.32
CA THR A 369 42.12 -3.74 8.38
C THR A 369 42.68 -5.05 7.82
N THR A 370 43.79 -5.53 8.37
CA THR A 370 44.36 -6.87 8.06
C THR A 370 43.95 -7.93 9.08
N ASN A 371 43.31 -7.54 10.19
CA ASN A 371 42.89 -8.44 11.26
C ASN A 371 41.60 -9.19 10.87
N SER A 372 41.65 -10.53 10.86
CA SER A 372 40.54 -11.39 10.44
C SER A 372 39.29 -11.28 11.31
N ALA A 373 39.44 -11.14 12.64
CA ALA A 373 38.32 -10.95 13.56
C ALA A 373 37.62 -9.60 13.32
N ARG A 374 38.40 -8.53 13.10
CA ARG A 374 37.85 -7.20 12.75
C ARG A 374 37.14 -7.21 11.40
N LYS A 375 37.71 -7.85 10.38
CA LYS A 375 37.03 -8.03 9.07
C LYS A 375 35.69 -8.74 9.24
N THR A 376 35.66 -9.81 10.02
CA THR A 376 34.43 -10.60 10.26
C THR A 376 33.36 -9.75 10.96
N SER A 377 33.73 -8.99 11.99
CA SER A 377 32.79 -8.09 12.69
C SER A 377 32.27 -6.97 11.79
N LEU A 378 33.13 -6.35 10.97
CA LEU A 378 32.70 -5.31 10.02
C LEU A 378 31.78 -5.86 8.93
N LYS A 379 32.05 -7.08 8.45
CA LYS A 379 31.16 -7.78 7.52
C LYS A 379 29.79 -8.06 8.14
N GLN A 380 29.72 -8.38 9.43
CA GLN A 380 28.46 -8.57 10.15
C GLN A 380 27.71 -7.23 10.34
N GLN A 381 28.42 -6.15 10.65
CA GLN A 381 27.83 -4.80 10.75
C GLN A 381 27.26 -4.33 9.40
N LEU A 382 28.00 -4.53 8.31
CA LEU A 382 27.53 -4.23 6.95
C LEU A 382 26.22 -4.98 6.64
N LYS A 383 26.11 -6.24 7.04
CA LYS A 383 24.88 -7.03 6.89
C LYS A 383 23.72 -6.62 7.81
N GLN A 384 23.99 -5.94 8.93
CA GLN A 384 22.96 -5.54 9.90
C GLN A 384 22.41 -4.13 9.65
N ILE A 385 23.25 -3.21 9.15
CA ILE A 385 22.88 -1.80 8.94
C ILE A 385 22.14 -1.60 7.62
N CYS A 386 22.45 -2.43 6.64
CA CYS A 386 21.71 -2.53 5.40
C CYS A 386 20.63 -3.59 5.63
N GLU A 387 19.38 -3.18 5.83
CA GLU A 387 18.23 -4.09 5.71
C GLU A 387 18.40 -4.94 4.43
N ASP A 388 17.85 -6.17 4.40
CA ASP A 388 18.16 -7.26 3.45
C ASP A 388 18.17 -6.89 1.94
N TYR A 389 17.70 -5.69 1.56
CA TYR A 389 17.60 -5.17 0.20
C TYR A 389 18.69 -4.15 -0.22
N LEU A 390 19.62 -3.72 0.64
CA LEU A 390 20.58 -2.64 0.32
C LEU A 390 21.97 -3.09 -0.12
N LEU A 391 22.30 -4.38 0.01
CA LEU A 391 23.57 -4.95 -0.42
C LEU A 391 23.37 -6.21 -1.27
N ASP A 392 24.17 -6.34 -2.32
CA ASP A 392 24.22 -7.55 -3.13
C ASP A 392 24.94 -8.72 -2.41
N GLU A 393 24.92 -9.91 -3.02
CA GLU A 393 25.61 -11.09 -2.47
C GLU A 393 27.15 -10.92 -2.33
N ARG A 394 27.71 -9.89 -2.97
CA ARG A 394 29.13 -9.51 -2.95
C ARG A 394 29.43 -8.35 -1.99
N LEU A 395 28.43 -7.86 -1.25
CA LEU A 395 28.50 -6.70 -0.35
C LEU A 395 28.71 -5.35 -1.06
N ASN A 396 28.35 -5.22 -2.34
CA ASN A 396 28.23 -3.92 -3.01
C ASN A 396 26.83 -3.33 -2.81
N ILE A 397 26.69 -2.04 -3.08
CA ILE A 397 25.38 -1.38 -3.09
C ILE A 397 24.47 -2.05 -4.12
N ASP A 398 23.29 -2.46 -3.68
CA ASP A 398 22.23 -2.93 -4.56
C ASP A 398 21.34 -1.77 -5.00
N TYR A 399 21.60 -1.27 -6.22
CA TYR A 399 20.81 -0.18 -6.80
C TYR A 399 19.38 -0.63 -7.13
N PHE A 400 19.15 -1.90 -7.50
CA PHE A 400 17.80 -2.38 -7.81
C PHE A 400 16.95 -2.53 -6.56
N GLY A 401 17.55 -2.95 -5.43
CA GLY A 401 16.90 -2.96 -4.13
C GLY A 401 16.56 -1.55 -3.62
N ILE A 402 17.44 -0.57 -3.85
CA ILE A 402 17.15 0.85 -3.58
C ILE A 402 15.97 1.34 -4.44
N ASP A 403 16.00 1.05 -5.74
CA ASP A 403 14.92 1.44 -6.67
C ASP A 403 13.59 0.77 -6.31
N ASN A 404 13.63 -0.47 -5.80
CA ASN A 404 12.45 -1.17 -5.30
C ASN A 404 11.85 -0.43 -4.12
N LYS A 405 12.68 -0.01 -3.16
CA LYS A 405 12.21 0.76 -2.01
C LYS A 405 11.52 2.06 -2.45
N TYR A 406 12.07 2.78 -3.42
CA TYR A 406 11.38 3.94 -4.01
C TYR A 406 10.04 3.55 -4.65
N ASN A 407 10.01 2.42 -5.36
CA ASN A 407 8.78 1.93 -5.98
C ASN A 407 7.73 1.55 -4.93
N GLU A 408 8.10 0.87 -3.85
CA GLU A 408 7.19 0.51 -2.76
C GLU A 408 6.59 1.73 -2.08
N GLU A 409 7.41 2.71 -1.69
CA GLU A 409 6.93 3.93 -1.04
C GLU A 409 6.05 4.76 -1.98
N ARG A 410 6.39 4.77 -3.27
CA ARG A 410 5.56 5.37 -4.33
C ARG A 410 4.19 4.70 -4.42
N VAL A 411 4.13 3.36 -4.48
CA VAL A 411 2.86 2.61 -4.53
C VAL A 411 2.05 2.85 -3.26
N LYS A 412 2.67 2.78 -2.08
CA LYS A 412 2.00 3.07 -0.80
C LYS A 412 1.36 4.46 -0.80
N SER A 413 2.03 5.46 -1.38
CA SER A 413 1.54 6.84 -1.42
C SER A 413 0.22 7.00 -2.19
N TYR A 414 -0.02 6.17 -3.23
CA TYR A 414 -1.25 6.21 -4.01
C TYR A 414 -2.47 5.79 -3.19
N TYR A 415 -2.29 4.77 -2.35
CA TYR A 415 -3.38 4.16 -1.58
C TYR A 415 -3.75 4.93 -0.30
N GLN A 416 -3.12 6.07 -0.04
CA GLN A 416 -3.49 6.95 1.07
C GLN A 416 -4.88 7.57 0.91
N SER A 417 -5.32 7.84 -0.32
CA SER A 417 -6.68 8.32 -0.61
C SER A 417 -7.13 7.92 -2.02
N GLY A 418 -8.44 7.97 -2.27
CA GLY A 418 -8.98 7.61 -3.59
C GLY A 418 -8.53 8.58 -4.68
N GLU A 419 -8.41 9.87 -4.36
CA GLU A 419 -7.97 10.89 -5.32
C GLU A 419 -6.51 10.71 -5.72
N LYS A 420 -5.63 10.30 -4.79
CA LYS A 420 -4.23 10.01 -5.11
C LYS A 420 -4.09 8.82 -6.04
N LEU A 421 -4.85 7.76 -5.80
CA LEU A 421 -4.86 6.58 -6.67
C LEU A 421 -5.45 6.91 -8.04
N TYR A 422 -6.54 7.67 -8.09
CA TYR A 422 -7.12 8.17 -9.34
C TYR A 422 -6.11 9.00 -10.14
N ALA A 423 -5.44 9.95 -9.48
CA ALA A 423 -4.41 10.78 -10.11
C ALA A 423 -3.24 9.94 -10.64
N ALA A 424 -2.84 8.88 -9.93
CA ALA A 424 -1.81 7.95 -10.40
C ALA A 424 -2.25 7.23 -11.69
N TYR A 425 -3.49 6.72 -11.76
CA TYR A 425 -4.03 6.11 -12.97
C TYR A 425 -4.10 7.08 -14.15
N GLU A 426 -4.61 8.30 -13.95
CA GLU A 426 -4.68 9.33 -15.01
C GLU A 426 -3.29 9.71 -15.53
N ALA A 427 -2.31 9.82 -14.62
CA ALA A 427 -0.95 10.17 -14.97
C ALA A 427 -0.23 9.09 -15.79
N THR A 428 -0.70 7.84 -15.80
CA THR A 428 -0.18 6.80 -16.71
C THR A 428 -0.47 7.09 -18.17
N LYS A 429 -1.54 7.86 -18.47
CA LYS A 429 -2.12 8.06 -19.81
C LYS A 429 -2.53 6.77 -20.53
N PHE A 430 -2.52 5.63 -19.83
CA PHE A 430 -2.87 4.32 -20.37
C PHE A 430 -4.36 4.01 -20.17
N PHE A 431 -5.01 4.66 -19.19
CA PHE A 431 -6.40 4.40 -18.83
C PHE A 431 -7.28 5.62 -19.09
N ARG A 432 -8.56 5.37 -19.37
CA ARG A 432 -9.67 6.32 -19.29
C ARG A 432 -10.44 5.96 -18.03
N VAL A 433 -10.21 6.70 -16.95
CA VAL A 433 -10.68 6.28 -15.63
C VAL A 433 -12.07 6.85 -15.34
N ASN A 434 -13.03 5.96 -15.12
CA ASN A 434 -14.29 6.30 -14.44
C ASN A 434 -14.05 6.13 -12.93
N TYR A 435 -14.04 7.23 -12.18
CA TYR A 435 -13.80 7.21 -10.74
C TYR A 435 -15.11 7.27 -9.96
N GLU A 436 -15.32 6.27 -9.11
CA GLU A 436 -16.47 6.17 -8.22
C GLU A 436 -15.99 6.06 -6.77
N GLU A 437 -16.53 6.92 -5.90
CA GLU A 437 -16.27 6.85 -4.48
C GLU A 437 -17.53 6.37 -3.72
N ARG A 438 -17.45 5.20 -3.09
CA ARG A 438 -18.50 4.58 -2.28
C ARG A 438 -18.18 4.73 -0.79
N GLN A 439 -18.38 5.94 -0.28
CA GLN A 439 -18.23 6.21 1.16
C GLN A 439 -19.54 5.97 1.90
N GLU A 440 -19.47 5.18 2.96
CA GLU A 440 -20.51 5.04 3.96
C GLU A 440 -20.17 5.93 5.17
N ILE A 441 -21.19 6.29 5.95
CA ILE A 441 -21.00 7.06 7.19
C ILE A 441 -20.05 6.30 8.12
N ILE A 442 -20.34 5.02 8.27
CA ILE A 442 -19.55 4.03 9.02
C ILE A 442 -19.62 2.73 8.22
N GLY A 443 -18.56 2.46 7.47
CA GLY A 443 -18.45 1.24 6.67
C GLY A 443 -17.78 0.09 7.41
N GLU A 444 -17.79 -1.09 6.81
CA GLU A 444 -17.13 -2.29 7.34
C GLU A 444 -15.63 -2.06 7.59
N ASP A 445 -14.97 -1.29 6.73
CA ASP A 445 -13.55 -0.98 6.84
C ASP A 445 -13.26 -0.06 8.03
N ASP A 446 -14.21 0.81 8.41
CA ASP A 446 -14.06 1.65 9.59
C ASP A 446 -14.12 0.83 10.87
N ILE A 447 -15.06 -0.11 10.95
CA ILE A 447 -15.17 -1.05 12.07
C ILE A 447 -13.91 -1.90 12.18
N PHE A 448 -13.39 -2.40 11.04
CA PHE A 448 -12.13 -3.13 11.01
C PHE A 448 -10.97 -2.30 11.59
N ARG A 449 -10.83 -1.05 11.16
CA ARG A 449 -9.76 -0.15 11.62
C ARG A 449 -9.85 0.14 13.12
N ILE A 450 -11.06 0.30 13.67
CA ILE A 450 -11.25 0.48 15.12
C ILE A 450 -10.80 -0.80 15.86
N LYS A 451 -11.24 -1.98 15.42
CA LYS A 451 -10.87 -3.27 16.03
C LYS A 451 -9.37 -3.53 15.98
N LYS A 452 -8.72 -3.20 14.86
CA LYS A 452 -7.28 -3.43 14.60
C LYS A 452 -6.38 -2.27 14.96
N ALA A 453 -6.92 -1.19 15.55
CA ALA A 453 -6.12 -0.06 15.98
C ALA A 453 -4.95 -0.53 16.89
N PRO A 454 -3.73 0.00 16.70
CA PRO A 454 -2.53 -0.52 17.36
C PRO A 454 -2.51 -0.27 18.87
N ASN A 455 -3.27 0.72 19.33
CA ASN A 455 -3.39 1.08 20.74
C ASN A 455 -4.73 1.77 21.02
N GLU A 456 -5.07 1.89 22.31
CA GLU A 456 -6.32 2.52 22.76
C GLU A 456 -6.48 3.95 22.26
N LYS A 457 -5.39 4.71 22.21
CA LYS A 457 -5.41 6.12 21.81
C LYS A 457 -5.84 6.27 20.35
N GLU A 458 -5.24 5.51 19.44
CA GLU A 458 -5.65 5.49 18.04
C GLU A 458 -7.08 4.96 17.86
N ARG A 459 -7.47 3.95 18.65
CA ARG A 459 -8.84 3.42 18.64
C ARG A 459 -9.86 4.50 18.99
N ILE A 460 -9.61 5.25 20.07
CA ILE A 460 -10.44 6.37 20.52
C ILE A 460 -10.51 7.45 19.45
N ARG A 461 -9.37 7.83 18.86
CA ARG A 461 -9.28 8.84 17.80
C ARG A 461 -10.14 8.49 16.59
N ILE A 462 -10.00 7.26 16.06
CA ILE A 462 -10.76 6.78 14.90
C ILE A 462 -12.25 6.76 15.21
N PHE A 463 -12.64 6.18 16.36
CA PHE A 463 -14.03 6.09 16.79
C PHE A 463 -14.66 7.48 16.95
N ALA A 464 -14.01 8.40 17.67
CA ALA A 464 -14.50 9.75 17.90
C ALA A 464 -14.64 10.53 16.59
N THR A 465 -13.71 10.36 15.65
CA THR A 465 -13.83 10.96 14.31
C THR A 465 -15.09 10.49 13.59
N LYS A 466 -15.46 9.20 13.73
CA LYS A 466 -16.69 8.65 13.14
C LYS A 466 -17.95 9.15 13.85
N LEU A 467 -17.91 9.31 15.16
CA LEU A 467 -19.01 9.97 15.90
C LEU A 467 -19.21 11.42 15.47
N ILE A 468 -18.14 12.19 15.24
CA ILE A 468 -18.23 13.57 14.73
C ILE A 468 -18.97 13.58 13.38
N LYS A 469 -18.48 12.78 12.42
CA LYS A 469 -19.09 12.69 11.07
C LYS A 469 -20.55 12.24 11.13
N LEU A 470 -20.86 11.23 11.94
CA LEU A 470 -22.24 10.76 12.13
C LEU A 470 -23.16 11.87 12.65
N ASN A 471 -22.69 12.66 13.63
CA ASN A 471 -23.49 13.76 14.17
C ASN A 471 -23.63 14.93 13.19
N GLU A 472 -22.61 15.24 12.41
CA GLU A 472 -22.68 16.27 11.35
C GLU A 472 -23.72 15.87 10.30
N GLN A 473 -23.68 14.63 9.82
CA GLN A 473 -24.64 14.14 8.84
C GLN A 473 -26.06 13.99 9.40
N TYR A 474 -26.20 13.63 10.68
CA TYR A 474 -27.51 13.61 11.34
C TYR A 474 -28.12 15.02 11.45
N LYS A 475 -27.30 16.07 11.63
CA LYS A 475 -27.78 17.46 11.62
C LYS A 475 -28.28 17.88 10.23
N GLU A 476 -27.58 17.46 9.18
CA GLU A 476 -27.96 17.74 7.79
C GLU A 476 -29.18 16.91 7.35
N ASN A 477 -29.29 15.67 7.84
CA ASN A 477 -30.40 14.76 7.56
C ASN A 477 -30.93 14.09 8.84
N PRO A 478 -31.92 14.69 9.52
CA PRO A 478 -32.53 14.13 10.73
C PRO A 478 -33.27 12.80 10.54
N SER A 479 -33.53 12.36 9.30
CA SER A 479 -34.14 11.06 9.02
C SER A 479 -33.15 9.88 9.08
N LEU A 480 -31.86 10.18 9.25
CA LEU A 480 -30.81 9.18 9.36
C LEU A 480 -31.01 8.30 10.61
N ASP A 481 -30.92 6.98 10.44
CA ASP A 481 -30.96 6.03 11.55
C ASP A 481 -29.65 6.08 12.37
N LYS A 482 -29.55 7.08 13.23
CA LYS A 482 -28.40 7.28 14.11
C LYS A 482 -28.18 6.08 15.04
N GLN A 483 -29.25 5.40 15.46
CA GLN A 483 -29.14 4.27 16.40
C GLN A 483 -28.48 3.06 15.75
N PHE A 484 -28.78 2.78 14.49
CA PHE A 484 -28.09 1.74 13.72
C PHE A 484 -26.57 1.95 13.69
N PHE A 485 -26.12 3.16 13.36
CA PHE A 485 -24.68 3.49 13.31
C PHE A 485 -24.00 3.45 14.69
N LEU A 486 -24.69 3.92 15.74
CA LEU A 486 -24.19 3.80 17.11
C LEU A 486 -24.04 2.34 17.54
N LYS A 487 -24.94 1.45 17.11
CA LYS A 487 -24.83 0.01 17.36
C LYS A 487 -23.63 -0.61 16.64
N LEU A 488 -23.40 -0.28 15.37
CA LEU A 488 -22.21 -0.74 14.64
C LEU A 488 -20.91 -0.32 15.34
N LEU A 489 -20.87 0.92 15.81
CA LEU A 489 -19.74 1.43 16.59
C LEU A 489 -19.62 0.74 17.96
N HIS A 490 -20.73 0.47 18.65
CA HIS A 490 -20.73 -0.25 19.91
C HIS A 490 -20.04 -1.61 19.79
N ASP A 491 -20.39 -2.37 18.74
CA ASP A 491 -19.82 -3.69 18.45
C ASP A 491 -18.33 -3.65 18.00
N SER A 492 -17.72 -2.46 17.91
CA SER A 492 -16.35 -2.28 17.43
C SER A 492 -15.28 -2.30 18.54
N CYS A 493 -15.61 -1.99 19.79
CA CYS A 493 -14.67 -2.08 20.91
C CYS A 493 -15.35 -2.22 22.29
N ASP A 494 -14.58 -2.75 23.25
CA ASP A 494 -15.01 -3.10 24.62
C ASP A 494 -15.34 -1.90 25.53
N PHE A 495 -14.96 -0.68 25.12
CA PHE A 495 -15.23 0.56 25.85
C PHE A 495 -15.93 1.61 24.98
N ALA A 496 -16.69 1.16 23.98
CA ALA A 496 -17.45 2.05 23.09
C ALA A 496 -18.40 2.98 23.85
N ASP A 497 -19.08 2.46 24.88
CA ASP A 497 -19.99 3.25 25.72
C ASP A 497 -19.31 4.45 26.38
N LEU A 498 -18.07 4.28 26.85
CA LEU A 498 -17.28 5.37 27.42
C LEU A 498 -17.01 6.45 26.37
N ILE A 499 -16.66 6.07 25.14
CA ILE A 499 -16.37 7.01 24.05
C ILE A 499 -17.63 7.77 23.66
N ILE A 500 -18.75 7.07 23.50
CA ILE A 500 -20.05 7.65 23.14
C ILE A 500 -20.50 8.63 24.22
N GLU A 501 -20.47 8.22 25.49
CA GLU A 501 -20.86 9.08 26.60
C GLU A 501 -19.94 10.30 26.73
N ALA A 502 -18.62 10.10 26.63
CA ALA A 502 -17.67 11.20 26.63
C ALA A 502 -17.91 12.17 25.47
N TYR A 503 -18.27 11.66 24.30
CA TYR A 503 -18.65 12.50 23.17
C TYR A 503 -19.94 13.29 23.46
N GLU A 504 -20.93 12.74 24.13
CA GLU A 504 -22.17 13.47 24.43
C GLU A 504 -21.97 14.53 25.51
N VAL A 505 -21.15 14.24 26.53
CA VAL A 505 -20.98 15.11 27.70
C VAL A 505 -19.94 16.21 27.50
N ILE A 506 -18.83 15.93 26.79
CA ILE A 506 -17.73 16.89 26.63
C ILE A 506 -18.10 17.96 25.58
N PRO A 507 -18.05 19.27 25.90
CA PRO A 507 -18.32 20.35 24.93
C PRO A 507 -17.43 20.26 23.69
N PHE A 508 -18.00 20.55 22.52
CA PHE A 508 -17.30 20.43 21.22
C PHE A 508 -15.98 21.20 21.16
N GLU A 509 -15.89 22.37 21.82
CA GLU A 509 -14.65 23.17 21.80
C GLU A 509 -13.51 22.53 22.59
N LEU A 510 -13.83 21.71 23.60
CA LEU A 510 -12.84 20.87 24.29
C LEU A 510 -12.52 19.59 23.49
N LYS A 511 -13.37 19.22 22.52
CA LYS A 511 -13.12 18.11 21.58
C LYS A 511 -12.13 18.48 20.47
N LYS A 512 -11.89 19.76 20.18
CA LYS A 512 -11.01 20.19 19.07
C LYS A 512 -9.53 19.89 19.39
N GLN A 513 -8.99 18.84 18.75
CA GLN A 513 -7.58 18.51 18.51
C GLN A 513 -6.66 18.08 19.68
N VAL A 514 -6.88 18.41 20.95
CA VAL A 514 -5.90 18.03 22.00
C VAL A 514 -6.32 16.81 22.82
N ILE A 515 -7.61 16.67 23.13
CA ILE A 515 -8.09 15.56 23.96
C ILE A 515 -8.10 14.28 23.13
N TRP A 516 -8.94 14.17 22.09
CA TRP A 516 -9.13 12.90 21.37
C TRP A 516 -7.89 12.37 20.65
N ASP A 517 -7.03 13.27 20.13
CA ASP A 517 -5.81 12.88 19.41
C ASP A 517 -4.67 12.43 20.33
N CYS A 518 -4.79 12.58 21.66
CA CYS A 518 -3.77 12.18 22.63
C CYS A 518 -4.29 11.35 23.80
N CYS A 519 -5.59 11.10 23.87
CA CYS A 519 -6.23 10.48 25.03
C CYS A 519 -6.19 8.95 24.97
N ASN A 520 -5.89 8.33 26.10
CA ASN A 520 -6.11 6.89 26.33
C ASN A 520 -7.37 6.70 27.18
N LYS A 521 -7.79 5.45 27.40
CA LYS A 521 -9.02 5.16 28.14
C LYS A 521 -9.08 5.86 29.51
N LYS A 522 -8.01 5.76 30.30
CA LYS A 522 -7.93 6.36 31.65
C LYS A 522 -8.08 7.89 31.61
N ASN A 523 -7.38 8.55 30.69
CA ASN A 523 -7.48 10.00 30.56
C ASN A 523 -8.89 10.42 30.09
N LEU A 524 -9.58 9.58 29.31
CA LEU A 524 -10.93 9.84 28.85
C LEU A 524 -11.94 9.70 29.99
N GLU A 525 -11.78 8.68 30.84
CA GLU A 525 -12.57 8.51 32.07
C GLU A 525 -12.42 9.71 33.01
N ILE A 526 -11.18 10.21 33.18
CA ILE A 526 -10.90 11.41 33.98
C ILE A 526 -11.60 12.63 33.36
N ALA A 527 -11.38 12.89 32.07
CA ALA A 527 -11.99 14.03 31.39
C ALA A 527 -13.52 14.00 31.43
N LEU A 528 -14.12 12.81 31.25
CA LEU A 528 -15.56 12.61 31.35
C LEU A 528 -16.06 12.87 32.78
N LYS A 529 -15.38 12.33 33.79
CA LYS A 529 -15.71 12.54 35.19
C LYS A 529 -15.62 14.03 35.57
N ASP A 530 -14.56 14.71 35.12
CA ASP A 530 -14.33 16.13 35.37
C ASP A 530 -15.44 16.97 34.74
N GLN A 531 -15.81 16.66 33.49
CA GLN A 531 -16.91 17.36 32.84
C GLN A 531 -18.27 17.06 33.48
N LYS A 532 -18.52 15.83 33.94
CA LYS A 532 -19.73 15.50 34.71
C LYS A 532 -19.80 16.29 36.01
N ASN A 533 -18.68 16.44 36.72
CA ASN A 533 -18.57 17.27 37.92
C ASN A 533 -18.80 18.76 37.60
N GLU A 534 -18.22 19.25 36.51
CA GLU A 534 -18.41 20.62 36.01
C GLU A 534 -19.87 20.89 35.66
N ASN A 535 -20.53 19.96 34.99
CA ASN A 535 -21.96 20.08 34.69
C ASN A 535 -22.79 20.01 35.98
N LYS A 536 -22.41 19.13 36.93
CA LYS A 536 -23.16 18.95 38.18
C LYS A 536 -23.06 20.16 39.11
N ARG A 537 -21.90 20.81 39.23
CA ARG A 537 -21.73 21.96 40.14
C ARG A 537 -22.55 23.18 39.73
N PHE A 538 -22.94 23.27 38.46
CA PHE A 538 -23.86 24.27 37.94
C PHE A 538 -25.28 23.72 37.69
N SER A 539 -25.60 22.53 38.20
CA SER A 539 -26.97 22.00 38.16
C SER A 539 -27.89 22.83 39.05
N PRO A 540 -29.20 22.93 38.73
CA PRO A 540 -30.16 23.70 39.51
C PRO A 540 -30.16 23.32 41.01
N GLU A 541 -30.05 22.04 41.33
CA GLU A 541 -30.05 21.58 42.74
C GLU A 541 -28.83 22.10 43.51
N VAL A 542 -27.65 22.09 42.89
CA VAL A 542 -26.42 22.59 43.53
C VAL A 542 -26.46 24.11 43.64
N LEU A 543 -26.93 24.80 42.59
CA LEU A 543 -27.06 26.26 42.60
C LEU A 543 -28.03 26.74 43.68
N GLN A 544 -29.15 26.04 43.90
CA GLN A 544 -30.11 26.36 44.97
C GLN A 544 -29.49 26.18 46.37
N ASP A 545 -28.72 25.11 46.57
CA ASP A 545 -28.00 24.87 47.82
C ASP A 545 -26.93 25.94 48.08
N ILE A 546 -26.20 26.35 47.03
CA ILE A 546 -25.23 27.45 47.09
C ILE A 546 -25.95 28.76 47.44
N GLU A 547 -27.01 29.12 46.72
CA GLU A 547 -27.76 30.35 46.98
C GLU A 547 -28.29 30.37 48.43
N SER A 548 -28.92 29.28 48.87
CA SER A 548 -29.47 29.16 50.22
C SER A 548 -28.39 29.30 51.31
N SER A 549 -27.23 28.67 51.10
CA SER A 549 -26.12 28.70 52.07
C SER A 549 -25.46 30.08 52.16
N PHE A 550 -25.42 30.83 51.06
CA PHE A 550 -24.75 32.13 50.97
C PHE A 550 -25.70 33.33 51.07
N ARG A 551 -27.03 33.13 51.06
CA ARG A 551 -28.06 34.18 51.06
C ARG A 551 -27.87 35.20 52.19
N SER A 552 -27.59 34.74 53.41
CA SER A 552 -27.36 35.61 54.58
C SER A 552 -26.07 36.44 54.51
N TYR A 553 -25.16 36.10 53.59
CA TYR A 553 -23.88 36.78 53.41
C TYR A 553 -23.89 37.78 52.26
N ILE A 554 -24.99 37.88 51.50
CA ILE A 554 -25.16 38.91 50.47
C ILE A 554 -25.13 40.29 51.12
N GLY A 555 -24.23 41.17 50.66
CA GLY A 555 -23.99 42.49 51.24
C GLY A 555 -22.99 42.49 52.41
N HIS A 556 -22.57 41.33 52.90
CA HIS A 556 -21.69 41.17 54.05
C HIS A 556 -20.31 40.61 53.67
N ASN A 557 -19.38 40.67 54.62
CA ASN A 557 -18.06 40.06 54.49
C ASN A 557 -18.08 38.62 55.05
N ILE A 558 -17.32 37.73 54.43
CA ILE A 558 -17.12 36.35 54.89
C ILE A 558 -15.65 35.95 54.73
N ALA A 559 -15.10 35.24 55.72
CA ALA A 559 -13.70 34.80 55.68
C ALA A 559 -13.44 33.84 54.51
N LYS A 560 -12.31 34.00 53.81
CA LYS A 560 -11.96 33.18 52.63
C LYS A 560 -11.88 31.67 52.92
N GLU A 561 -11.44 31.31 54.13
CA GLU A 561 -11.42 29.90 54.55
C GLU A 561 -12.82 29.37 54.82
N GLU A 562 -13.73 30.20 55.31
CA GLU A 562 -15.12 29.81 55.55
C GLU A 562 -15.86 29.58 54.24
N THR A 563 -15.68 30.47 53.25
CA THR A 563 -16.23 30.26 51.91
C THR A 563 -15.75 28.95 51.30
N LYS A 564 -14.47 28.61 51.49
CA LYS A 564 -13.88 27.37 50.99
C LYS A 564 -14.51 26.13 51.64
N LYS A 565 -14.71 26.15 52.97
CA LYS A 565 -15.38 25.06 53.69
C LYS A 565 -16.82 24.87 53.24
N MET A 566 -17.58 25.96 53.13
CA MET A 566 -18.98 25.90 52.67
C MET A 566 -19.10 25.28 51.27
N PHE A 567 -18.24 25.67 50.32
CA PHE A 567 -18.23 25.03 49.00
C PHE A 567 -17.83 23.55 49.05
N ALA A 568 -16.85 23.18 49.87
CA ALA A 568 -16.43 21.79 50.03
C ALA A 568 -17.55 20.92 50.61
N ASP A 569 -18.29 21.44 51.61
CA ASP A 569 -19.43 20.74 52.21
C ASP A 569 -20.58 20.56 51.21
N ILE A 570 -20.92 21.62 50.44
CA ILE A 570 -21.94 21.54 49.39
C ILE A 570 -21.52 20.51 48.33
N TYR A 571 -20.30 20.58 47.81
CA TYR A 571 -19.83 19.67 46.77
C TYR A 571 -19.80 18.21 47.25
N SER A 572 -19.40 17.97 48.50
CA SER A 572 -19.43 16.65 49.13
C SER A 572 -20.85 16.08 49.21
N ARG A 573 -21.85 16.89 49.63
CA ARG A 573 -23.26 16.47 49.66
C ARG A 573 -23.81 16.07 48.30
N HIS A 574 -23.31 16.68 47.23
CA HIS A 574 -23.71 16.41 45.85
C HIS A 574 -22.82 15.39 45.14
N TYR A 575 -21.95 14.68 45.86
CA TYR A 575 -21.01 13.69 45.33
C TYR A 575 -20.08 14.23 44.22
N ILE A 576 -19.79 15.53 44.25
CA ILE A 576 -18.81 16.17 43.37
C ILE A 576 -17.43 15.86 43.97
N LEU A 577 -16.84 14.76 43.51
CA LEU A 577 -15.62 14.17 44.10
C LEU A 577 -14.44 15.14 44.02
N HIS A 578 -13.67 15.23 45.12
CA HIS A 578 -12.36 15.88 45.21
C HIS A 578 -11.25 14.82 45.18
N ASN A 579 -10.48 14.70 44.09
CA ASN A 579 -9.29 13.84 44.11
C ASN A 579 -8.04 14.69 44.41
N GLU A 580 -7.31 14.34 45.48
CA GLU A 580 -6.05 14.98 45.86
C GLU A 580 -4.92 14.82 44.82
N THR A 581 -5.09 13.95 43.82
CA THR A 581 -4.04 13.61 42.84
C THR A 581 -4.37 13.98 41.39
N GLY A 582 -5.42 14.75 41.11
CA GLY A 582 -5.67 15.21 39.75
C GLY A 582 -7.08 15.77 39.59
N ILE A 583 -7.11 17.09 39.36
CA ILE A 583 -8.18 17.97 38.87
C ILE A 583 -9.58 17.39 38.97
N THR A 584 -10.36 17.88 39.93
CA THR A 584 -11.81 17.80 39.99
C THR A 584 -12.27 19.06 40.72
N ALA A 585 -13.02 19.95 40.05
CA ALA A 585 -13.59 21.21 40.56
C ALA A 585 -12.91 21.73 41.84
N LYS A 586 -11.65 22.18 41.72
CA LYS A 586 -10.79 22.45 42.89
C LYS A 586 -11.38 23.61 43.70
N VAL A 587 -11.99 23.29 44.83
CA VAL A 587 -12.49 24.29 45.77
C VAL A 587 -11.30 25.04 46.36
N ASN A 588 -11.21 26.30 46.00
CA ASN A 588 -10.14 27.20 46.42
C ASN A 588 -10.75 28.56 46.81
N GLN A 589 -9.93 29.47 47.29
CA GLN A 589 -10.44 30.76 47.78
C GLN A 589 -11.12 31.61 46.69
N GLN A 590 -10.87 31.36 45.40
CA GLN A 590 -11.51 32.05 44.28
C GLN A 590 -12.82 31.40 43.80
N THR A 591 -13.15 30.18 44.24
CA THR A 591 -14.37 29.47 43.79
C THR A 591 -15.64 30.30 43.99
N ILE A 592 -15.68 31.16 45.00
CA ILE A 592 -16.77 32.11 45.23
C ILE A 592 -17.06 33.03 44.02
N CYS A 593 -16.02 33.44 43.29
CA CYS A 593 -16.13 34.33 42.13
C CYS A 593 -16.74 33.63 40.92
N GLU A 594 -16.81 32.29 40.93
CA GLU A 594 -17.45 31.50 39.87
C GLU A 594 -18.98 31.50 39.98
N TYR A 595 -19.53 31.87 41.15
CA TYR A 595 -20.96 31.89 41.43
C TYR A 595 -21.50 33.28 41.82
N PHE A 596 -20.66 34.14 42.40
CA PHE A 596 -21.04 35.45 42.94
C PHE A 596 -20.15 36.58 42.43
N GLU A 597 -20.71 37.79 42.34
CA GLU A 597 -19.91 39.01 42.25
C GLU A 597 -19.30 39.30 43.63
N ALA A 598 -18.04 38.89 43.83
CA ALA A 598 -17.33 39.02 45.11
C ALA A 598 -16.05 39.85 44.96
N THR A 599 -15.76 40.71 45.95
CA THR A 599 -14.54 41.55 45.96
C THR A 599 -13.63 41.20 47.15
N PRO A 600 -12.31 41.07 46.95
CA PRO A 600 -11.41 40.64 48.03
C PRO A 600 -11.15 41.78 49.02
N GLN A 601 -11.24 41.48 50.31
CA GLN A 601 -10.94 42.40 51.41
C GLN A 601 -9.75 41.85 52.20
N ASN A 602 -8.53 42.26 51.82
CA ASN A 602 -7.27 41.71 52.37
C ASN A 602 -6.57 42.66 53.37
N LYS A 603 -7.26 43.70 53.85
CA LYS A 603 -6.65 44.74 54.73
C LYS A 603 -6.52 44.30 56.19
N LYS A 604 -7.22 43.24 56.62
CA LYS A 604 -7.19 42.65 57.96
C LYS A 604 -7.19 41.12 57.84
N LYS A 605 -6.64 40.41 58.84
CA LYS A 605 -6.71 38.94 58.93
C LYS A 605 -7.88 38.53 59.84
N PRO A 606 -8.62 37.44 59.51
CA PRO A 606 -8.48 36.64 58.29
C PRO A 606 -8.88 37.42 57.03
N ASN A 607 -8.29 37.07 55.88
CA ASN A 607 -8.70 37.67 54.60
C ASN A 607 -10.18 37.35 54.33
N GLU A 608 -10.92 38.29 53.76
CA GLU A 608 -12.37 38.15 53.54
C GLU A 608 -12.76 38.38 52.07
N TRP A 609 -13.96 37.94 51.72
CA TRP A 609 -14.70 38.31 50.52
C TRP A 609 -15.90 39.16 50.91
N LYS A 610 -16.14 40.25 50.18
CA LYS A 610 -17.43 40.96 50.21
C LYS A 610 -18.29 40.48 49.05
N ILE A 611 -19.40 39.80 49.35
CA ILE A 611 -20.35 39.26 48.36
C ILE A 611 -21.37 40.34 48.03
N LYS A 612 -21.55 40.68 46.75
CA LYS A 612 -22.55 41.66 46.33
C LYS A 612 -23.86 41.02 45.93
N CYS A 613 -23.82 40.03 45.04
CA CYS A 613 -24.97 39.29 44.53
C CYS A 613 -24.50 38.01 43.83
N MET A 614 -25.42 37.08 43.60
CA MET A 614 -25.17 35.93 42.73
C MET A 614 -25.04 36.39 41.28
N LEU A 615 -24.21 35.72 40.49
CA LEU A 615 -24.02 36.09 39.08
C LEU A 615 -25.35 35.96 38.31
N PRO A 616 -25.69 36.92 37.43
CA PRO A 616 -27.00 36.98 36.78
C PRO A 616 -27.40 35.72 36.04
N GLN A 617 -26.44 35.03 35.42
CA GLN A 617 -26.67 33.78 34.67
C GLN A 617 -27.17 32.62 35.55
N TYR A 618 -26.94 32.66 36.86
CA TYR A 618 -27.41 31.64 37.81
C TYR A 618 -28.59 32.11 38.64
N ALA A 619 -28.70 33.42 38.90
CA ALA A 619 -29.79 34.00 39.67
C ALA A 619 -31.17 33.65 39.09
N ALA A 620 -31.30 33.59 37.76
CA ALA A 620 -32.54 33.21 37.07
C ALA A 620 -32.89 31.71 37.17
N LEU A 621 -31.93 30.85 37.57
CA LEU A 621 -32.12 29.40 37.70
C LEU A 621 -32.51 28.98 39.12
N VAL A 622 -32.41 29.91 40.09
CA VAL A 622 -32.66 29.66 41.52
C VAL A 622 -33.77 30.55 42.10
N SER A 623 -34.31 31.47 41.29
CA SER A 623 -35.51 32.27 41.55
C SER A 623 -36.77 31.48 41.21
#